data_AF-A0A521VKW4-F1
#
_entry.id   AF-A0A521VKW4-F1
#
_cell.length_a   1.000
_cell.length_b   1.000
_cell.length_c   1.000
_cell.angle_alpha   90.00
_cell.angle_beta   90.00
_cell.angle_gamma   90.00
#
_symmetry.space_group_name_H-M   'P 1'
#
loop_
_entity.id
_entity.type
_entity.pdbx_description
1 polymer ?
#
loop_
_entity_poly.entity_id
_entity_poly.type
_entity_poly.pdbx_seq_one_letter_code
_entity_poly.pdbx_strand_id
1 'polypeptide(L)'
;MHFMLLIFVVLLCLVVWGFFHSNPTGVPQARLLAFNVAILALAVTAGGIIGYVLYVDASVVKAGEKGLAVYLGIMAGGTAALIIVAAGGMLRNLVIFPLSRRERPTPGA
;
A
#
# COMPACT_ATOMS: atom_id res chain seq x y z
N MET A 1 -1.79 -9.38 21.24
CA MET A 1 -2.11 -8.33 20.24
C MET A 1 -0.87 -7.57 19.74
N HIS A 2 0.09 -7.22 20.61
CA HIS A 2 1.27 -6.43 20.20
C HIS A 2 2.15 -7.11 19.14
N PHE A 3 2.32 -8.43 19.19
CA PHE A 3 3.08 -9.18 18.19
C PHE A 3 2.50 -9.06 16.76
N MET A 4 1.18 -9.13 16.61
CA MET A 4 0.53 -8.99 15.29
C MET A 4 0.64 -7.56 14.75
N LEU A 5 0.53 -6.55 15.62
CA LEU A 5 0.80 -5.16 15.24
C LEU A 5 2.26 -4.95 14.81
N LEU A 6 3.21 -5.58 15.50
CA LEU A 6 4.62 -5.53 15.13
C LEU A 6 4.87 -6.16 13.77
N ILE A 7 4.33 -7.35 13.51
CA ILE A 7 4.39 -7.99 12.18
C ILE A 7 3.76 -7.07 11.13
N PHE A 8 2.61 -6.48 11.43
CA PHE A 8 1.93 -5.59 10.51
C PHE A 8 2.80 -4.37 10.15
N VAL A 9 3.48 -3.76 11.13
CA VAL A 9 4.43 -2.66 10.88
C VAL A 9 5.60 -3.12 10.02
N VAL A 10 6.16 -4.30 10.29
CA VAL A 10 7.23 -4.88 9.45
C VAL A 10 6.74 -5.08 8.01
N LEU A 11 5.55 -5.65 7.82
CA LEU A 11 4.94 -5.84 6.51
C LEU A 11 4.69 -4.51 5.79
N LEU A 12 4.24 -3.49 6.49
CA LEU A 12 4.07 -2.14 5.94
C LEU A 12 5.39 -1.58 5.42
N CYS A 13 6.45 -1.67 6.22
CA CYS A 13 7.78 -1.25 5.79
C CYS A 13 8.26 -2.02 4.55
N LEU A 14 8.10 -3.36 4.55
CA LEU A 14 8.52 -4.20 3.43
C LEU A 14 7.74 -3.93 2.14
N VAL A 15 6.42 -3.74 2.23
CA VAL A 15 5.57 -3.46 1.06
C VAL A 15 5.88 -2.09 0.49
N VAL A 16 6.01 -1.05 1.34
CA VAL A 16 6.36 0.30 0.88
C VAL A 16 7.77 0.30 0.29
N TRP A 17 8.73 -0.35 0.93
CA TRP A 17 10.08 -0.51 0.39
C TRP A 17 10.05 -1.24 -0.97
N GLY A 18 9.37 -2.38 -1.07
CA GLY A 18 9.26 -3.16 -2.30
C GLY A 18 8.55 -2.39 -3.42
N PHE A 19 7.56 -1.56 -3.09
CA PHE A 19 6.86 -0.71 -4.04
C PHE A 19 7.80 0.30 -4.74
N PHE A 20 8.68 0.95 -3.97
CA PHE A 20 9.68 1.87 -4.51
C PHE A 20 10.88 1.15 -5.12
N HIS A 21 11.33 0.05 -4.52
CA HIS A 21 12.45 -0.74 -5.04
C HIS A 21 12.13 -1.36 -6.40
N SER A 22 10.87 -1.69 -6.65
CA SER A 22 10.39 -2.19 -7.95
C SER A 22 10.09 -1.09 -8.97
N ASN A 23 10.55 0.15 -8.77
CA ASN A 23 10.35 1.23 -9.74
C ASN A 23 10.96 0.87 -11.12
N PRO A 24 10.22 1.05 -12.22
CA PRO A 24 10.72 0.78 -13.56
C PRO A 24 11.82 1.78 -13.92
N THR A 25 12.90 1.29 -14.52
CA THR A 25 13.97 2.11 -15.09
C THR A 25 13.67 2.50 -16.54
N GLY A 26 14.29 3.57 -17.04
CA GLY A 26 14.10 4.01 -18.44
C GLY A 26 12.70 4.57 -18.72
N VAL A 27 12.08 5.24 -17.73
CA VAL A 27 10.79 5.92 -17.87
C VAL A 27 10.85 7.36 -17.35
N PRO A 28 9.99 8.28 -17.84
CA PRO A 28 9.95 9.65 -17.34
C PRO A 28 9.64 9.73 -15.84
N GLN A 29 10.59 10.28 -15.06
CA GLN A 29 10.52 10.35 -13.59
C GLN A 29 9.27 11.09 -13.09
N ALA A 30 8.88 12.19 -13.72
CA ALA A 30 7.69 12.95 -13.34
C ALA A 30 6.40 12.11 -13.45
N ARG A 31 6.28 11.30 -14.52
CA ARG A 31 5.12 10.43 -14.74
C ARG A 31 5.13 9.27 -13.74
N LEU A 32 6.30 8.69 -13.47
CA LEU A 32 6.45 7.64 -12.46
C LEU A 32 6.05 8.14 -11.07
N LEU A 33 6.52 9.33 -10.69
CA LEU A 33 6.17 9.96 -9.42
C LEU A 33 4.66 10.18 -9.30
N ALA A 34 4.01 10.70 -10.35
CA ALA A 34 2.56 10.92 -10.35
C ALA A 34 1.78 9.62 -10.10
N PHE A 35 2.16 8.51 -10.74
CA PHE A 35 1.53 7.21 -10.49
C PHE A 35 1.81 6.69 -9.08
N ASN A 36 3.03 6.87 -8.57
CA ASN A 36 3.38 6.45 -7.21
C ASN A 36 2.56 7.20 -6.17
N VAL A 37 2.45 8.52 -6.32
CA VAL A 37 1.61 9.37 -5.45
C VAL A 37 0.15 8.96 -5.55
N ALA A 38 -0.38 8.73 -6.75
CA ALA A 38 -1.77 8.32 -6.94
C ALA A 38 -2.09 6.98 -6.26
N ILE A 39 -1.21 5.98 -6.41
CA ILE A 39 -1.38 4.66 -5.78
C ILE A 39 -1.32 4.76 -4.26
N LEU A 40 -0.36 5.52 -3.71
CA LEU A 40 -0.23 5.70 -2.27
C LEU A 40 -1.42 6.49 -1.68
N ALA A 41 -1.85 7.55 -2.34
CA ALA A 41 -3.02 8.33 -1.93
C ALA A 41 -4.28 7.45 -1.92
N LEU A 42 -4.48 6.63 -2.96
CA LEU A 42 -5.59 5.69 -3.04
C LEU A 42 -5.52 4.65 -1.90
N ALA A 43 -4.35 4.08 -1.65
CA ALA A 43 -4.14 3.08 -0.61
C ALA A 43 -4.44 3.63 0.80
N VAL A 44 -3.93 4.83 1.11
CA VAL A 44 -4.17 5.49 2.40
C VAL A 44 -5.65 5.83 2.57
N THR A 45 -6.29 6.36 1.52
CA THR A 45 -7.71 6.73 1.56
C THR A 45 -8.60 5.51 1.76
N ALA A 46 -8.41 4.46 0.95
CA ALA A 46 -9.18 3.23 1.05
C ALA A 46 -8.95 2.50 2.38
N GLY A 47 -7.69 2.38 2.81
CA GLY A 47 -7.36 1.78 4.10
C GLY A 47 -7.96 2.56 5.28
N GLY A 48 -7.92 3.90 5.22
CA GLY A 48 -8.55 4.76 6.21
C GLY A 48 -10.06 4.58 6.29
N ILE A 49 -10.75 4.57 5.15
CA ILE A 49 -12.21 4.37 5.07
C ILE A 49 -12.59 2.98 5.64
N ILE A 50 -11.92 1.91 5.17
CA ILE A 50 -12.21 0.55 5.61
C ILE A 50 -11.95 0.39 7.11
N GLY A 51 -10.81 0.89 7.59
CA GLY A 51 -10.45 0.84 9.00
C GLY A 51 -11.43 1.62 9.87
N TYR A 52 -11.88 2.78 9.43
CA TYR A 52 -12.87 3.59 10.13
C TYR A 52 -14.24 2.91 10.21
N VAL A 53 -14.76 2.39 9.09
CA VAL A 53 -16.05 1.71 9.05
C VAL A 53 -16.06 0.51 10.00
N LEU A 54 -15.01 -0.31 9.98
CA LEU A 54 -14.91 -1.49 10.86
C LEU A 54 -14.68 -1.12 12.32
N TYR A 55 -13.95 -0.03 12.58
CA TYR A 55 -13.79 0.48 13.94
C TYR A 55 -15.11 0.93 14.53
N VAL A 56 -15.90 1.72 13.78
CA VAL A 56 -17.21 2.20 14.22
C VAL A 56 -18.14 1.02 14.49
N ASP A 57 -18.24 0.08 13.55
CA ASP A 57 -19.09 -1.11 13.70
C ASP A 57 -18.70 -1.94 14.94
N ALA A 58 -17.42 -2.25 15.09
CA ALA A 58 -16.93 -3.01 16.24
C ALA A 58 -17.10 -2.27 17.57
N SER A 59 -17.02 -0.93 17.56
CA SER A 59 -17.20 -0.12 18.78
C SER A 59 -18.65 -0.13 19.29
N VAL A 60 -19.63 -0.30 18.39
CA VAL A 60 -21.05 -0.39 18.75
C VAL A 60 -21.39 -1.81 19.25
N VAL A 61 -20.93 -2.84 18.54
CA VAL A 61 -21.24 -4.25 18.86
C VAL A 61 -20.49 -4.72 20.12
N LYS A 62 -19.28 -4.21 20.38
CA LYS A 62 -18.42 -4.60 21.50
C LYS A 62 -18.00 -3.41 22.36
N ALA A 63 -18.98 -2.65 22.85
CA ALA A 63 -18.76 -1.40 23.61
C ALA A 63 -17.79 -1.53 24.81
N GLY A 64 -17.66 -2.72 25.40
CA GLY A 64 -16.73 -3.00 26.51
C GLY A 64 -15.28 -3.28 26.09
N GLU A 65 -14.99 -3.54 24.81
CA GLU A 65 -13.67 -3.98 24.31
C GLU A 65 -13.07 -2.98 23.30
N LYS A 66 -12.98 -1.71 23.67
CA LYS A 66 -12.46 -0.64 22.79
C LYS A 66 -11.09 -0.97 22.17
N GLY A 67 -10.22 -1.66 22.92
CA GLY A 67 -8.91 -2.10 22.41
C GLY A 67 -8.99 -3.10 21.26
N LEU A 68 -10.01 -3.96 21.25
CA LEU A 68 -10.23 -4.95 20.19
C LEU A 68 -10.81 -4.29 18.93
N ALA A 69 -11.71 -3.32 19.09
CA ALA A 69 -12.24 -2.53 17.97
C ALA A 69 -11.14 -1.74 17.25
N VAL A 70 -10.25 -1.08 18.00
CA VAL A 70 -9.09 -0.37 17.42
C VAL A 70 -8.18 -1.34 16.67
N TYR A 71 -7.86 -2.48 17.28
CA TYR A 71 -7.02 -3.50 16.66
C TYR A 71 -7.61 -4.00 15.34
N LEU A 72 -8.91 -4.29 15.30
CA LEU A 72 -9.61 -4.73 14.09
C LEU A 72 -9.53 -3.66 12.98
N GLY A 73 -9.80 -2.40 13.31
CA GLY A 73 -9.72 -1.30 12.36
C GLY A 73 -8.31 -1.12 11.77
N ILE A 74 -7.27 -1.15 12.62
CA ILE A 74 -5.88 -1.04 12.18
C ILE A 74 -5.50 -2.21 11.27
N MET A 75 -5.79 -3.44 11.67
CA MET A 75 -5.42 -4.61 10.89
C MET A 75 -6.15 -4.65 9.55
N ALA A 76 -7.47 -4.46 9.54
CA ALA A 76 -8.24 -4.54 8.31
C ALA A 76 -7.96 -3.38 7.35
N GLY A 77 -7.97 -2.14 7.85
CA GLY A 77 -7.65 -0.96 7.05
C GLY A 77 -6.21 -0.98 6.56
N GLY A 78 -5.29 -1.38 7.43
CA GLY A 78 -3.89 -1.56 7.12
C GLY A 78 -3.65 -2.61 6.04
N THR A 79 -4.22 -3.81 6.17
CA THR A 79 -4.11 -4.86 5.16
C THR A 79 -4.70 -4.43 3.81
N ALA A 80 -5.83 -3.72 3.81
CA ALA A 80 -6.40 -3.18 2.57
C ALA A 80 -5.45 -2.20 1.87
N ALA A 81 -4.80 -1.30 2.63
CA ALA A 81 -3.78 -0.40 2.08
C ALA A 81 -2.59 -1.19 1.48
N LEU A 82 -2.07 -2.21 2.18
CA LEU A 82 -0.98 -3.04 1.67
C LEU A 82 -1.32 -3.72 0.34
N ILE A 83 -2.54 -4.25 0.24
CA ILE A 83 -3.03 -4.89 -0.99
C ILE A 83 -3.04 -3.88 -2.15
N ILE A 84 -3.55 -2.67 -1.92
CA ILE A 84 -3.60 -1.63 -2.96
C ILE A 84 -2.21 -1.20 -3.39
N VAL A 85 -1.26 -1.03 -2.46
CA VAL A 85 0.13 -0.70 -2.79
C VAL A 85 0.77 -1.80 -3.62
N ALA A 86 0.63 -3.06 -3.20
CA ALA A 86 1.19 -4.20 -3.92
C ALA A 86 0.57 -4.34 -5.33
N ALA A 87 -0.76 -4.33 -5.44
CA ALA A 87 -1.48 -4.43 -6.71
C ALA A 87 -1.19 -3.23 -7.62
N GLY A 88 -1.13 -2.02 -7.07
CA GLY A 88 -0.78 -0.81 -7.80
C GLY A 88 0.64 -0.85 -8.35
N GLY A 89 1.61 -1.33 -7.55
CA GLY A 89 2.99 -1.53 -8.00
C GLY A 89 3.09 -2.55 -9.14
N MET A 90 2.35 -3.66 -9.04
CA MET A 90 2.25 -4.65 -10.11
C MET A 90 1.63 -4.06 -11.38
N LEU A 91 0.50 -3.37 -11.26
CA LEU A 91 -0.19 -2.74 -12.39
C LEU A 91 0.71 -1.70 -13.08
N ARG A 92 1.40 -0.86 -12.30
CA ARG A 92 2.38 0.10 -12.78
C ARG A 92 3.48 -0.57 -13.60
N ASN A 93 4.05 -1.66 -13.09
CA ASN A 93 5.20 -2.31 -13.70
C ASN A 93 4.85 -3.19 -14.91
N LEU A 94 3.67 -3.80 -14.93
CA LEU A 94 3.27 -4.76 -15.96
C LEU A 94 2.44 -4.12 -17.08
N VAL A 95 1.60 -3.13 -16.75
CA VAL A 95 0.63 -2.56 -17.70
C VAL A 95 0.98 -1.14 -18.11
N ILE A 96 1.30 -0.26 -17.14
CA ILE A 96 1.56 1.15 -17.42
C ILE A 96 2.96 1.35 -18.03
N PHE A 97 3.98 0.69 -17.46
CA PHE A 97 5.37 0.74 -17.89
C PHE A 97 5.91 -0.66 -18.23
N PRO A 98 5.35 -1.34 -19.25
CA PRO A 98 5.79 -2.68 -19.63
C PRO A 98 7.24 -2.65 -20.12
N LEU A 99 7.99 -3.75 -19.90
CA LEU A 99 9.40 -3.88 -20.29
C LEU A 99 9.66 -3.53 -21.77
N SER A 100 8.71 -3.83 -22.65
CA SER A 100 8.79 -3.55 -24.09
C SER A 100 8.82 -2.06 -24.45
N ARG A 101 8.38 -1.18 -23.54
CA ARG A 101 8.29 0.27 -23.75
C ARG A 101 9.28 1.07 -22.90
N ARG A 102 10.16 0.39 -22.15
CA ARG A 102 11.21 1.05 -21.36
C ARG A 102 12.38 1.37 -22.29
N GLU A 103 12.96 2.56 -22.15
CA GLU A 103 14.19 2.87 -22.86
C GLU A 103 15.28 1.87 -22.43
N ARG A 104 15.93 1.23 -23.41
CA ARG A 104 17.06 0.35 -23.11
C ARG A 104 18.16 1.20 -22.48
N PRO A 105 18.74 0.79 -21.35
CA PRO A 105 19.99 1.40 -20.90
C PRO A 105 21.02 1.19 -22.02
N THR A 106 21.52 2.26 -22.62
CA THR A 106 22.70 2.17 -23.48
C THR A 106 23.86 1.69 -22.62
N PRO A 107 24.53 0.57 -22.94
CA PRO A 107 25.72 0.17 -22.21
C PRO A 107 26.81 1.20 -22.47
N GLY A 108 27.20 1.97 -21.45
CA GLY A 108 28.38 2.85 -21.51
C GLY A 108 28.18 4.35 -21.22
N ALA A 109 27.15 4.75 -20.48
CA ALA A 109 27.05 6.12 -19.91
C ALA A 109 27.16 6.08 -18.39
#